data_AF-A0A8J7DMF9-F1
#
_entry.id   AF-A0A8J7DMF9-F1
#
_cell.length_a   1.000
_cell.length_b   1.000
_cell.length_c   1.000
_cell.angle_alpha   90.00
_cell.angle_beta   90.00
_cell.angle_gamma   90.00
#
_symmetry.space_group_name_H-M   'P 1'
#
loop_
_entity.id
_entity.type
_entity.pdbx_description
1 polymer ?
#
loop_
_entity_poly.entity_id
_entity_poly.type
_entity_poly.pdbx_seq_one_letter_code
_entity_poly.pdbx_strand_id
1 'polypeptide(L)'
;MVANSNRRFDLRKGLSLRVAVILVMVILVTWFSAAFALEQKQIFMPGETSVGHYLFDTSCASCHEGFKPVTNETCNRCHEAELAEDAHGATKFRDPRWATYRDNIDVLTCTACHNEHVHMFGRGVHLQPDLCMVCHEELTVSQLKSHEGFAADGCWTAGCHNFHDHRTISTGFLRQNMGEPAMLPVQQLPDRNVTTTIETAPAPNLKQEFLGGST
;
A
#
# COMPACT_ATOMS: atom_id res chain seq x y z
N MET A 1 -76.84 26.46 -21.23
CA MET A 1 -75.59 25.78 -21.65
C MET A 1 -74.40 26.62 -21.18
N VAL A 2 -73.79 26.29 -20.05
CA VAL A 2 -72.43 26.74 -19.72
C VAL A 2 -71.75 25.56 -19.03
N ALA A 3 -70.78 24.97 -19.73
CA ALA A 3 -70.04 23.80 -19.27
C ALA A 3 -69.05 24.23 -18.17
N ASN A 4 -69.16 23.59 -17.01
CA ASN A 4 -68.27 23.79 -15.87
C ASN A 4 -67.00 22.94 -16.06
N SER A 5 -65.94 23.55 -16.60
CA SER A 5 -64.62 22.93 -16.70
C SER A 5 -63.80 23.26 -15.47
N ASN A 6 -63.88 22.40 -14.45
CA ASN A 6 -62.97 22.43 -13.31
C ASN A 6 -62.29 21.07 -13.18
N ARG A 7 -61.42 20.75 -14.15
CA ARG A 7 -60.46 19.64 -14.03
C ARG A 7 -59.33 20.09 -13.11
N ARG A 8 -59.53 19.99 -11.81
CA ARG A 8 -58.44 19.98 -10.84
C ARG A 8 -57.68 18.67 -11.05
N PHE A 9 -56.45 18.75 -11.55
CA PHE A 9 -55.54 17.62 -11.62
C PHE A 9 -55.30 17.11 -10.20
N ASP A 10 -55.90 15.96 -9.90
CA ASP A 10 -55.76 15.29 -8.61
C ASP A 10 -54.40 14.57 -8.57
N LEU A 11 -53.40 15.24 -8.01
CA LEU A 11 -52.05 14.68 -7.80
C LEU A 11 -52.05 13.44 -6.89
N ARG A 12 -53.19 13.05 -6.26
CA ARG A 12 -53.30 11.84 -5.44
C ARG A 12 -53.59 10.56 -6.21
N LYS A 13 -53.82 10.60 -7.53
CA LYS A 13 -53.74 9.40 -8.38
C LYS A 13 -52.27 9.06 -8.71
N GLY A 14 -51.42 9.18 -7.70
CA GLY A 14 -49.99 8.96 -7.76
C GLY A 14 -49.70 7.50 -8.04
N LEU A 15 -48.92 7.29 -9.09
CA LEU A 15 -48.12 6.11 -9.40
C LEU A 15 -48.28 4.95 -8.40
N SER A 16 -48.89 3.84 -8.81
CA SER A 16 -49.00 2.68 -7.92
C SER A 16 -47.60 2.28 -7.44
N LEU A 17 -47.48 1.83 -6.18
CA LEU A 17 -46.20 1.44 -5.58
C LEU A 17 -45.39 0.50 -6.50
N ARG A 18 -46.07 -0.37 -7.24
CA ARG A 18 -45.43 -1.27 -8.22
C ARG A 18 -44.78 -0.53 -9.38
N VAL A 19 -45.47 0.47 -9.95
CA VAL A 19 -44.91 1.27 -11.04
C VAL A 19 -43.78 2.16 -10.52
N ALA A 20 -43.89 2.67 -9.29
CA ALA A 20 -42.81 3.40 -8.62
C ALA A 20 -41.57 2.53 -8.42
N VAL A 21 -41.73 1.31 -7.89
CA VAL A 21 -40.62 0.36 -7.72
C VAL A 21 -39.98 -0.03 -9.05
N ILE A 22 -40.78 -0.30 -10.09
CA ILE A 22 -40.25 -0.61 -11.42
C ILE A 22 -39.45 0.56 -11.99
N LEU A 23 -39.96 1.79 -11.88
CA LEU A 23 -39.23 2.98 -12.34
C LEU A 23 -37.92 3.18 -11.58
N VAL A 24 -37.91 3.01 -10.26
CA VAL A 24 -36.68 3.06 -9.45
C VAL A 24 -35.68 1.99 -9.89
N MET A 25 -36.13 0.75 -10.10
CA MET A 25 -35.26 -0.33 -10.57
C MET A 25 -34.66 -0.03 -11.95
N VAL A 26 -35.47 0.48 -12.89
CA VAL A 26 -34.98 0.87 -14.22
C VAL A 26 -33.97 2.01 -14.13
N ILE A 27 -34.21 3.01 -13.27
CA ILE A 27 -33.26 4.10 -13.03
C ILE A 27 -31.95 3.56 -12.44
N LEU A 28 -32.01 2.67 -11.44
CA LEU A 28 -30.81 2.09 -10.84
C LEU A 28 -30.02 1.25 -11.83
N VAL A 29 -30.69 0.41 -12.64
CA VAL A 29 -30.02 -0.42 -13.64
C VAL A 29 -29.39 0.43 -14.74
N THR A 30 -30.10 1.44 -15.24
CA THR A 30 -29.57 2.35 -16.26
C THR A 30 -28.40 3.18 -15.73
N TRP A 31 -28.50 3.69 -14.50
CA TRP A 31 -27.40 4.39 -13.83
C TRP A 31 -26.18 3.48 -13.63
N PHE A 32 -26.37 2.26 -13.11
CA PHE A 32 -25.28 1.30 -12.90
C PHE A 32 -24.61 0.91 -14.22
N SER A 33 -25.40 0.69 -15.28
CA SER A 33 -24.89 0.36 -16.61
C SER A 33 -24.12 1.53 -17.23
N ALA A 34 -24.59 2.75 -17.04
CA ALA A 34 -23.91 3.96 -17.49
C ALA A 34 -22.60 4.20 -16.73
N ALA A 35 -22.59 4.01 -15.41
CA ALA A 35 -21.38 4.10 -14.58
C ALA A 35 -20.30 3.12 -15.06
N PHE A 36 -20.69 1.90 -15.43
CA PHE A 36 -19.78 0.92 -16.01
C PHE A 36 -19.28 1.33 -17.39
N ALA A 37 -20.18 1.76 -18.29
CA ALA A 37 -19.84 2.17 -19.66
C ALA A 37 -18.97 3.44 -19.72
N LEU A 38 -19.10 4.33 -18.73
CA LEU A 38 -18.32 5.56 -18.61
C LEU A 38 -17.05 5.38 -17.75
N GLU A 39 -16.69 4.14 -17.41
CA GLU A 39 -15.51 3.80 -16.60
C GLU A 39 -15.42 4.57 -15.26
N GLN A 40 -16.56 4.81 -14.61
CA GLN A 40 -16.63 5.48 -13.30
C GLN A 40 -16.22 4.52 -12.16
N LYS A 41 -14.99 3.98 -12.25
CA LYS A 41 -14.41 2.95 -11.38
C LYS A 41 -14.48 3.30 -9.89
N GLN A 42 -14.38 4.59 -9.58
CA GLN A 42 -14.48 5.17 -8.24
C GLN A 42 -15.77 4.81 -7.50
N ILE A 43 -16.89 4.64 -8.20
CA ILE A 43 -18.20 4.27 -7.62
C ILE A 43 -18.17 2.84 -7.06
N PHE A 44 -17.27 2.01 -7.55
CA PHE A 44 -17.17 0.59 -7.21
C PHE A 44 -16.02 0.28 -6.24
N MET A 45 -15.34 1.30 -5.72
CA MET A 45 -14.24 1.10 -4.78
C MET A 45 -14.77 0.80 -3.37
N PRO A 46 -14.25 -0.21 -2.67
CA PRO A 46 -14.63 -0.53 -1.28
C PRO A 46 -14.28 0.58 -0.28
N GLY A 47 -13.30 1.43 -0.61
CA GLY A 47 -12.77 2.47 0.24
C GLY A 47 -11.66 3.27 -0.44
N GLU A 48 -11.04 4.17 0.33
CA GLU A 48 -9.96 5.04 -0.13
C GLU A 48 -8.65 4.27 -0.31
N THR A 49 -7.85 4.71 -1.27
CA THR A 49 -6.50 4.17 -1.46
C THR A 49 -5.62 4.52 -0.26
N SER A 50 -4.68 3.65 0.02
CA SER A 50 -3.71 3.77 1.10
C SER A 50 -2.83 5.00 0.91
N VAL A 51 -2.36 5.56 2.03
CA VAL A 51 -1.50 6.75 2.05
C VAL A 51 -0.19 6.52 1.26
N GLY A 52 0.29 5.29 1.13
CA GLY A 52 1.46 4.98 0.30
C GLY A 52 1.20 5.10 -1.20
N HIS A 53 -0.05 4.95 -1.63
CA HIS A 53 -0.45 4.82 -3.02
C HIS A 53 -1.48 5.85 -3.49
N TYR A 54 -1.80 6.87 -2.68
CA TYR A 54 -2.79 7.91 -3.02
C TYR A 54 -2.55 8.58 -4.39
N LEU A 55 -1.29 8.66 -4.85
CA LEU A 55 -0.94 9.19 -6.17
C LEU A 55 -1.49 8.36 -7.33
N PHE A 56 -1.92 7.12 -7.09
CA PHE A 56 -2.49 6.22 -8.08
C PHE A 56 -4.02 6.26 -8.17
N ASP A 57 -4.70 7.14 -7.43
CA ASP A 57 -6.17 7.29 -7.46
C ASP A 57 -6.71 7.57 -8.87
N THR A 58 -5.91 8.21 -9.71
CA THR A 58 -6.25 8.51 -11.11
C THR A 58 -5.72 7.49 -12.12
N SER A 59 -4.97 6.49 -11.67
CA SER A 59 -4.30 5.49 -12.53
C SER A 59 -4.62 4.07 -12.06
N CYS A 60 -5.92 3.73 -12.01
CA CYS A 60 -6.38 2.40 -11.57
C CYS A 60 -5.72 1.25 -12.36
N ALA A 61 -5.38 1.48 -13.63
CA ALA A 61 -4.72 0.50 -14.50
C ALA A 61 -3.27 0.17 -14.08
N SER A 62 -2.66 0.97 -13.19
CA SER A 62 -1.37 0.64 -12.58
C SER A 62 -1.44 -0.62 -11.73
N CYS A 63 -2.61 -0.95 -11.19
CA CYS A 63 -2.81 -2.12 -10.34
C CYS A 63 -3.82 -3.13 -10.92
N HIS A 64 -4.84 -2.65 -11.64
CA HIS A 64 -5.96 -3.47 -12.10
C HIS A 64 -5.95 -3.70 -13.61
N GLU A 65 -6.24 -4.94 -14.01
CA GLU A 65 -6.61 -5.31 -15.37
C GLU A 65 -8.08 -5.77 -15.39
N GLY A 66 -9.00 -4.80 -15.47
CA GLY A 66 -10.43 -5.07 -15.34
C GLY A 66 -10.80 -5.63 -13.97
N PHE A 67 -11.52 -6.76 -13.94
CA PHE A 67 -11.92 -7.46 -12.71
C PHE A 67 -10.98 -8.61 -12.32
N LYS A 68 -9.80 -8.72 -12.95
CA LYS A 68 -8.83 -9.73 -12.54
C LYS A 68 -8.31 -9.41 -11.13
N PRO A 69 -8.01 -10.43 -10.31
CA PRO A 69 -7.35 -10.22 -9.03
C PRO A 69 -5.96 -9.59 -9.24
N VAL A 70 -5.58 -8.69 -8.33
CA VAL A 70 -4.23 -8.13 -8.29
C VAL A 70 -3.26 -9.23 -7.87
N THR A 71 -2.14 -9.35 -8.57
CA THR A 71 -1.12 -10.38 -8.35
C THR A 71 0.16 -9.78 -7.80
N ASN A 72 1.02 -10.59 -7.16
CA ASN A 72 2.35 -10.14 -6.72
C ASN A 72 3.18 -9.56 -7.86
N GLU A 73 3.03 -10.08 -9.09
CA GLU A 73 3.73 -9.54 -10.26
C GLU A 73 3.39 -8.07 -10.48
N THR A 74 2.13 -7.68 -10.23
CA THR A 74 1.69 -6.29 -10.34
C THR A 74 2.46 -5.39 -9.38
N CYS A 75 2.66 -5.83 -8.13
CA CYS A 75 3.42 -5.14 -7.10
C CYS A 75 4.92 -5.10 -7.44
N ASN A 76 5.46 -6.23 -7.88
CA ASN A 76 6.88 -6.40 -8.17
C ASN A 76 7.37 -5.52 -9.33
N ARG A 77 6.50 -5.14 -10.28
CA ARG A 77 6.87 -4.16 -11.32
C ARG A 77 7.45 -2.85 -10.77
N CYS A 78 7.11 -2.48 -9.54
CA CYS A 78 7.67 -1.32 -8.86
C CYS A 78 8.57 -1.70 -7.68
N HIS A 79 8.23 -2.75 -6.92
CA HIS A 79 8.88 -3.09 -5.66
C HIS A 79 9.94 -4.20 -5.75
N GLU A 80 10.15 -4.82 -6.92
CA GLU A 80 11.08 -5.97 -7.05
C GLU A 80 12.49 -5.67 -6.55
N ALA A 81 13.02 -4.48 -6.88
CA ALA A 81 14.36 -4.08 -6.45
C ALA A 81 14.48 -3.93 -4.93
N GLU A 82 13.42 -3.44 -4.28
CA GLU A 82 13.38 -3.31 -2.82
C GLU A 82 13.37 -4.70 -2.18
N LEU A 83 12.57 -5.64 -2.71
CA LEU A 83 12.43 -6.98 -2.15
C LEU A 83 13.69 -7.86 -2.25
N ALA A 84 14.70 -7.46 -3.03
CA ALA A 84 15.92 -8.24 -3.23
C ALA A 84 16.70 -8.49 -1.92
N GLU A 85 16.64 -7.55 -0.99
CA GLU A 85 17.34 -7.63 0.31
C GLU A 85 16.40 -7.97 1.47
N ASP A 86 15.15 -8.35 1.17
CA ASP A 86 14.10 -8.52 2.17
C ASP A 86 14.43 -9.60 3.20
N ALA A 87 14.57 -9.15 4.45
CA ALA A 87 14.76 -10.02 5.60
C ALA A 87 13.56 -10.97 5.82
N HIS A 88 12.39 -10.65 5.27
CA HIS A 88 11.18 -11.48 5.21
C HIS A 88 10.85 -11.94 3.78
N GLY A 89 11.87 -12.21 2.95
CA GLY A 89 11.66 -12.68 1.58
C GLY A 89 11.03 -14.08 1.46
N ALA A 90 10.46 -14.37 0.28
CA ALA A 90 9.72 -15.60 -0.02
C ALA A 90 10.49 -16.90 0.29
N THR A 91 11.82 -16.91 0.16
CA THR A 91 12.65 -18.08 0.47
C THR A 91 12.49 -18.54 1.91
N LYS A 92 12.40 -17.62 2.87
CA LYS A 92 12.21 -17.96 4.29
C LYS A 92 10.82 -18.56 4.51
N PHE A 93 9.79 -17.95 3.95
CA PHE A 93 8.43 -18.45 4.11
C PHE A 93 8.21 -19.77 3.41
N ARG A 94 8.89 -20.05 2.29
CA ARG A 94 8.82 -21.34 1.58
C ARG A 94 9.57 -22.47 2.26
N ASP A 95 10.34 -22.21 3.31
CA ASP A 95 11.01 -23.25 4.10
C ASP A 95 9.97 -24.28 4.60
N PRO A 96 10.18 -25.59 4.35
CA PRO A 96 9.25 -26.63 4.75
C PRO A 96 8.97 -26.67 6.25
N ARG A 97 9.91 -26.19 7.09
CA ARG A 97 9.72 -26.15 8.56
C ARG A 97 8.55 -25.26 8.97
N TRP A 98 8.19 -24.29 8.14
CA TRP A 98 7.10 -23.35 8.41
C TRP A 98 5.82 -23.69 7.64
N ALA A 99 5.74 -24.85 6.99
CA ALA A 99 4.63 -25.20 6.12
C ALA A 99 3.27 -25.11 6.83
N THR A 100 3.19 -25.59 8.09
CA THR A 100 1.96 -25.55 8.90
C THR A 100 1.55 -24.12 9.30
N TYR A 101 2.50 -23.19 9.41
CA TYR A 101 2.19 -21.79 9.72
C TYR A 101 1.59 -21.07 8.51
N ARG A 102 1.95 -21.48 7.28
CA ARG A 102 1.36 -20.95 6.05
C ARG A 102 -0.11 -21.32 5.87
N ASP A 103 -0.62 -22.30 6.61
CA ASP A 103 -2.05 -22.63 6.60
C ASP A 103 -2.89 -21.56 7.32
N ASN A 104 -2.27 -20.78 8.21
CA ASN A 104 -2.95 -19.73 8.99
C ASN A 104 -2.95 -18.37 8.29
N ILE A 105 -1.95 -18.11 7.45
CA ILE A 105 -1.83 -16.86 6.69
C ILE A 105 -1.07 -17.07 5.38
N ASP A 106 -1.61 -16.50 4.30
CA ASP A 106 -0.98 -16.51 2.98
C ASP A 106 0.13 -15.45 2.86
N VAL A 107 1.18 -15.58 3.65
CA VAL A 107 2.36 -14.66 3.67
C VAL A 107 3.12 -14.58 2.34
N LEU A 108 2.74 -15.39 1.35
CA LEU A 108 3.34 -15.37 0.03
C LEU A 108 2.64 -14.41 -0.92
N THR A 109 1.50 -13.82 -0.55
CA THR A 109 0.82 -12.80 -1.36
C THR A 109 0.93 -11.42 -0.73
N CYS A 110 1.26 -10.41 -1.54
CA CYS A 110 1.39 -9.03 -1.06
C CYS A 110 0.06 -8.56 -0.43
N THR A 111 -1.07 -8.96 -1.01
CA THR A 111 -2.41 -8.61 -0.57
C THR A 111 -2.85 -9.27 0.74
N ALA A 112 -2.15 -10.30 1.23
CA ALA A 112 -2.43 -10.80 2.58
C ALA A 112 -2.21 -9.73 3.65
N CYS A 113 -1.26 -8.82 3.38
CA CYS A 113 -0.84 -7.77 4.30
C CYS A 113 -1.15 -6.36 3.75
N HIS A 114 -1.06 -6.14 2.44
CA HIS A 114 -1.31 -4.87 1.79
C HIS A 114 -2.63 -4.90 1.02
N ASN A 115 -3.73 -4.71 1.75
CA ASN A 115 -5.05 -4.61 1.15
C ASN A 115 -5.36 -3.17 0.77
N GLU A 116 -5.39 -2.90 -0.53
CA GLU A 116 -5.80 -1.59 -1.01
C GLU A 116 -7.31 -1.36 -0.79
N HIS A 117 -7.74 -0.11 -0.63
CA HIS A 117 -9.16 0.26 -0.40
C HIS A 117 -9.78 -0.22 0.92
N VAL A 118 -8.99 -0.69 1.88
CA VAL A 118 -9.45 -0.96 3.24
C VAL A 118 -8.92 0.15 4.15
N HIS A 119 -9.81 0.81 4.91
CA HIS A 119 -9.41 1.91 5.79
C HIS A 119 -8.42 1.42 6.85
N MET A 120 -7.29 2.12 7.01
CA MET A 120 -6.18 1.72 7.86
C MET A 120 -5.52 2.93 8.53
N PHE A 121 -4.74 2.67 9.58
CA PHE A 121 -4.04 3.63 10.44
C PHE A 121 -2.92 4.46 9.75
N GLY A 122 -3.13 4.92 8.52
CA GLY A 122 -2.24 5.87 7.81
C GLY A 122 -0.92 5.30 7.30
N ARG A 123 -0.71 3.98 7.33
CA ARG A 123 0.59 3.34 7.00
C ARG A 123 0.58 2.37 5.81
N GLY A 124 -0.56 2.19 5.12
CA GLY A 124 -0.66 1.36 3.91
C GLY A 124 -0.45 -0.15 4.12
N VAL A 125 -0.72 -0.63 5.34
CA VAL A 125 -0.56 -2.02 5.74
C VAL A 125 -1.77 -2.46 6.59
N HIS A 126 -2.40 -3.57 6.21
CA HIS A 126 -3.54 -4.23 6.86
C HIS A 126 -3.08 -5.30 7.87
N LEU A 127 -2.05 -5.02 8.65
CA LEU A 127 -1.57 -5.99 9.62
C LEU A 127 -2.40 -5.91 10.90
N GLN A 128 -2.90 -7.05 11.38
CA GLN A 128 -3.32 -7.13 12.77
C GLN A 128 -2.12 -6.88 13.68
N PRO A 129 -2.29 -6.16 14.81
CA PRO A 129 -1.16 -5.75 15.63
C PRO A 129 -0.27 -6.91 16.10
N ASP A 130 -0.86 -8.07 16.35
CA ASP A 130 -0.23 -9.28 16.86
C ASP A 130 0.19 -10.29 15.76
N LEU A 131 0.11 -9.94 14.47
CA LEU A 131 0.37 -10.89 13.37
C LEU A 131 1.73 -11.59 13.50
N CYS A 132 2.76 -10.89 13.96
CA CYS A 132 4.10 -11.44 14.13
C CYS A 132 4.10 -12.68 15.03
N MET A 133 3.20 -12.72 16.02
CA MET A 133 3.12 -13.79 17.00
C MET A 133 2.58 -15.09 16.40
N VAL A 134 1.83 -15.03 15.30
CA VAL A 134 1.34 -16.25 14.60
C VAL A 134 2.49 -17.22 14.29
N CYS A 135 3.70 -16.70 14.02
CA CYS A 135 4.91 -17.50 13.78
C CYS A 135 5.99 -17.34 14.87
N HIS A 136 5.97 -16.24 15.64
CA HIS A 136 7.03 -15.91 16.59
C HIS A 136 6.65 -16.03 18.07
N GLU A 137 5.46 -16.55 18.40
CA GLU A 137 4.97 -16.66 19.78
C GLU A 137 5.99 -17.31 20.74
N GLU A 138 6.55 -18.46 20.35
CA GLU A 138 7.52 -19.17 21.21
C GLU A 138 8.84 -18.40 21.36
N LEU A 139 9.26 -17.66 20.33
CA LEU A 139 10.54 -16.95 20.29
C LEU A 139 10.55 -15.71 21.19
N THR A 140 9.43 -14.99 21.28
CA THR A 140 9.34 -13.70 21.99
C THR A 140 8.90 -13.86 23.44
N VAL A 141 8.00 -14.79 23.76
CA VAL A 141 7.45 -14.93 25.13
C VAL A 141 8.37 -15.73 26.05
N SER A 142 9.11 -16.71 25.52
CA SER A 142 9.82 -17.69 26.37
C SER A 142 11.35 -17.68 26.25
N GLN A 143 11.92 -17.15 25.16
CA GLN A 143 13.35 -17.35 24.86
C GLN A 143 14.20 -16.08 24.92
N LEU A 144 13.62 -14.89 24.78
CA LEU A 144 14.39 -13.64 24.68
C LEU A 144 14.13 -12.72 25.88
N LYS A 145 15.09 -12.68 26.81
CA LYS A 145 15.06 -11.74 27.95
C LYS A 145 14.95 -10.26 27.53
N SER A 146 15.43 -9.91 26.33
CA SER A 146 15.30 -8.56 25.78
C SER A 146 13.86 -8.17 25.39
N HIS A 147 12.96 -9.15 25.28
CA HIS A 147 11.54 -8.95 24.95
C HIS A 147 10.64 -9.04 26.19
N GLU A 148 11.21 -9.21 27.39
CA GLU A 148 10.47 -9.27 28.65
C GLU A 148 9.71 -7.96 28.89
N GLY A 149 8.39 -8.06 29.11
CA GLY A 149 7.52 -6.92 29.38
C GLY A 149 6.96 -6.20 28.14
N PHE A 150 7.34 -6.60 26.92
CA PHE A 150 6.70 -6.09 25.70
C PHE A 150 5.42 -6.85 25.39
N ALA A 151 4.42 -6.12 24.89
CA ALA A 151 3.17 -6.70 24.42
C ALA A 151 3.32 -7.28 23.00
N ALA A 152 2.52 -8.28 22.67
CA ALA A 152 2.49 -8.96 21.37
C ALA A 152 2.28 -8.00 20.18
N ASP A 153 1.52 -6.92 20.40
CA ASP A 153 1.21 -5.89 19.41
C ASP A 153 2.32 -4.83 19.25
N GLY A 154 3.35 -4.87 20.11
CA GLY A 154 4.44 -3.91 20.15
C GLY A 154 5.48 -4.09 19.04
N CYS A 155 5.55 -5.27 18.41
CA CYS A 155 6.64 -5.65 17.51
C CYS A 155 6.88 -4.61 16.41
N TRP A 156 5.81 -4.22 15.70
CA TRP A 156 5.88 -3.23 14.62
C TRP A 156 5.38 -1.85 15.04
N THR A 157 4.52 -1.76 16.06
CA THR A 157 3.96 -0.48 16.52
C THR A 157 4.96 0.33 17.35
N ALA A 158 5.88 -0.33 18.06
CA ALA A 158 6.95 0.32 18.83
C ALA A 158 8.10 0.88 17.95
N GLY A 159 8.09 0.59 16.64
CA GLY A 159 9.10 1.07 15.70
C GLY A 159 10.45 0.34 15.76
N CYS A 160 10.54 -0.78 16.48
CA CYS A 160 11.76 -1.60 16.60
C CYS A 160 11.90 -2.60 15.43
N HIS A 161 10.80 -3.26 15.03
CA HIS A 161 10.78 -4.19 13.90
C HIS A 161 9.84 -3.70 12.81
N ASN A 162 10.40 -3.23 11.70
CA ASN A 162 9.63 -2.92 10.50
C ASN A 162 9.68 -4.13 9.55
N PHE A 163 8.51 -4.66 9.20
CA PHE A 163 8.37 -5.73 8.21
C PHE A 163 8.72 -5.18 6.81
N HIS A 164 9.51 -5.91 6.03
CA HIS A 164 10.18 -5.46 4.78
C HIS A 164 11.23 -4.34 4.91
N ASP A 165 11.59 -3.90 6.11
CA ASP A 165 12.66 -2.92 6.28
C ASP A 165 14.04 -3.59 6.28
N HIS A 166 14.77 -3.37 5.20
CA HIS A 166 16.15 -3.80 4.99
C HIS A 166 17.14 -3.16 5.99
N ARG A 167 16.70 -2.14 6.75
CA ARG A 167 17.49 -1.46 7.77
C ARG A 167 17.11 -1.83 9.18
N THR A 168 16.32 -2.91 9.37
CA THR A 168 16.08 -3.45 10.70
C THR A 168 17.37 -3.50 11.51
N ILE A 169 17.25 -3.09 12.77
CA ILE A 169 18.24 -3.31 13.80
C ILE A 169 18.83 -4.71 13.60
N SER A 170 20.09 -4.77 13.18
CA SER A 170 20.75 -6.05 12.91
C SER A 170 20.85 -6.78 14.25
N THR A 171 20.01 -7.79 14.45
CA THR A 171 20.00 -8.57 15.70
C THR A 171 21.34 -9.28 15.91
N GLY A 172 22.02 -9.66 14.82
CA GLY A 172 23.39 -10.15 14.84
C GLY A 172 24.39 -9.09 15.33
N PHE A 173 24.32 -7.87 14.80
CA PHE A 173 25.13 -6.74 15.25
C PHE A 173 24.83 -6.40 16.71
N LEU A 174 23.56 -6.26 17.11
CA LEU A 174 23.21 -5.98 18.50
C LEU A 174 23.71 -7.07 19.44
N ARG A 175 23.57 -8.35 19.08
CA ARG A 175 24.03 -9.44 19.94
C ARG A 175 25.55 -9.45 20.12
N GLN A 176 26.29 -9.03 19.09
CA GLN A 176 27.75 -8.89 19.16
C GLN A 176 28.19 -7.65 19.96
N ASN A 177 27.38 -6.60 19.97
CA ASN A 177 27.69 -5.31 20.62
C ASN A 177 26.85 -5.09 21.90
N MET A 178 26.24 -6.15 22.45
CA MET A 178 25.48 -6.10 23.71
C MET A 178 26.45 -5.80 24.86
N GLY A 179 26.32 -4.61 25.45
CA GLY A 179 27.19 -4.13 26.54
C GLY A 179 28.13 -3.00 26.12
N GLU A 180 28.12 -2.58 24.87
CA GLU A 180 28.84 -1.38 24.44
C GLU A 180 28.20 -0.09 24.99
N PRO A 181 28.96 1.02 25.07
CA PRO A 181 28.44 2.31 25.49
C PRO A 181 27.32 2.77 24.55
N ALA A 182 26.30 3.44 25.10
CA ALA A 182 25.13 3.93 24.34
C ALA A 182 25.51 4.83 23.14
N MET A 183 26.67 5.47 23.20
CA MET A 183 27.26 6.22 22.09
C MET A 183 28.71 5.77 21.94
N LEU A 184 29.06 5.29 20.74
CA LEU A 184 30.45 5.05 20.39
C LEU A 184 31.22 6.38 20.35
N PRO A 185 32.54 6.36 20.59
CA PRO A 185 33.39 7.54 20.42
C PRO A 185 33.19 8.14 19.03
N VAL A 186 33.20 9.47 18.95
CA VAL A 186 33.06 10.19 17.67
C VAL A 186 34.13 9.69 16.71
N GLN A 187 33.67 9.15 15.58
CA GLN A 187 34.55 8.58 14.57
C GLN A 187 35.36 9.72 13.94
N GLN A 188 36.66 9.75 14.21
CA GLN A 188 37.55 10.72 13.57
C GLN A 188 37.92 10.19 12.18
N LEU A 189 37.45 10.89 11.15
CA LEU A 189 37.95 10.68 9.80
C LEU A 189 39.32 11.37 9.69
N PRO A 190 40.30 10.77 8.98
CA PRO A 190 41.53 11.47 8.66
C PRO A 190 41.22 12.71 7.83
N ASP A 191 41.95 13.80 8.06
CA ASP A 191 41.82 15.03 7.30
C ASP A 191 42.02 14.76 5.80
N ARG A 192 40.94 14.91 5.03
CA ARG A 192 40.98 14.80 3.57
C ARG A 192 41.12 16.20 3.00
N ASN A 193 42.33 16.54 2.54
CA ASN A 193 42.51 17.73 1.71
C ASN A 193 41.91 17.46 0.32
N VAL A 194 40.76 18.09 0.03
CA VAL A 194 40.16 18.05 -1.31
C VAL A 194 40.73 19.21 -2.11
N THR A 195 41.65 18.92 -3.01
CA THR A 195 42.08 19.89 -4.03
C THR A 195 40.98 19.98 -5.08
N THR A 196 40.12 20.99 -4.97
CA THR A 196 39.09 21.25 -5.99
C THR A 196 39.72 21.98 -7.17
N THR A 197 39.86 21.28 -8.30
CA THR A 197 40.02 21.96 -9.59
C THR A 197 38.62 22.39 -10.02
N ILE A 198 38.35 23.69 -10.04
CA ILE A 198 37.13 24.19 -10.67
C ILE A 198 37.35 24.04 -12.17
N GLU A 199 36.85 22.95 -12.75
CA GLU A 199 36.61 22.93 -14.19
C GLU A 199 35.50 23.95 -14.45
N THR A 200 35.89 25.15 -14.89
CA THR A 200 34.94 26.10 -15.46
C THR A 200 34.22 25.41 -16.59
N ALA A 201 32.91 25.19 -16.44
CA ALA A 201 32.09 24.66 -17.50
C ALA A 201 32.30 25.51 -18.76
N PRO A 202 32.50 24.90 -19.94
CA PRO A 202 32.60 25.65 -21.19
C PRO A 202 31.33 26.49 -21.37
N ALA A 203 31.50 27.70 -21.91
CA ALA A 203 30.36 28.57 -22.16
C ALA A 203 29.34 27.85 -23.07
N PRO A 204 28.05 27.83 -22.70
CA PRO A 204 27.04 27.10 -23.47
C PRO A 204 26.95 27.67 -24.88
N ASN A 205 27.07 26.80 -25.88
CA ASN A 205 26.89 27.19 -27.27
C ASN A 205 25.40 27.11 -27.63
N LEU A 206 24.67 28.16 -27.24
CA LEU A 206 23.21 28.26 -27.46
C LEU A 206 22.82 28.14 -28.94
N LYS A 207 23.72 28.46 -29.88
CA LYS A 207 23.43 28.28 -31.33
C LYS A 207 23.31 26.81 -31.71
N GLN A 208 24.01 25.91 -31.02
CA GLN A 208 24.01 24.48 -31.31
C GLN A 208 22.84 23.77 -30.62
N GLU A 209 22.46 24.21 -29.42
CA GLU A 209 21.34 23.66 -28.65
C GLU A 209 19.97 24.01 -29.26
N PHE A 210 19.78 25.23 -29.79
CA PHE A 210 18.47 25.65 -30.32
C PHE A 210 18.22 25.29 -31.79
N LEU A 211 19.22 24.79 -32.52
CA LEU A 211 19.08 24.39 -33.93
C LEU A 211 19.13 22.87 -34.17
N GLY A 212 18.93 22.07 -33.11
CA GLY A 212 18.72 20.63 -33.25
C GLY A 212 19.90 19.86 -33.85
N GLY A 213 21.13 20.29 -33.59
CA GLY A 213 22.33 19.48 -33.84
C GLY A 213 22.51 18.99 -35.29
N SER A 214 22.26 19.84 -36.29
CA SER A 214 22.61 19.53 -37.68
C SER A 214 23.87 20.28 -38.10
N THR A 215 24.99 19.56 -38.17
CA THR A 215 26.11 19.87 -39.09
C THR A 215 26.09 18.87 -40.21
#